data_AF-A0A973I6Q7-F1
#
_entry.id   AF-A0A973I6Q7-F1
#
_cell.length_a   1.000
_cell.length_b   1.000
_cell.length_c   1.000
_cell.angle_alpha   90.00
_cell.angle_beta   90.00
_cell.angle_gamma   90.00
#
_symmetry.space_group_name_H-M   'P 1'
#
loop_
_entity.id
_entity.type
_entity.pdbx_description
1 polymer ?
#
loop_
_entity_poly.entity_id
_entity_poly.type
_entity_poly.pdbx_seq_one_letter_code
_entity_poly.pdbx_strand_id
1 'polypeptide(L)'
;MEKEKITIVGGGVAAMTAAVYLTEQANWQSQREITVYQQGWRLGGKGASGRNAHFGQRIEEHGLHVWFGAYVNSFRTLEGVYNSLNRPASCSLATWQQAFKPHSFIALQEFIDNEWQTWPIDFPTVEGNPADGSLDITVWDFVTMTLAWLKKWTEGIEHVCQQQDAKTILVTKKSRDQSLLKHMYQEIKADIDTHLNGAKQFIDDIEAGATEIASNPRTLITHLLQFTEKQATHTDKQADRLVIWYIVRKLKRWFKDQVIDLLDDNPELRRLYICADLAIAMLTGLIKDKVYRDGFGVINCYDFRQWLEKNGANKTYSVDSAPVRGFYDLVFAYPKGDFNKPNVEAGVAALAMLRIGLCYKGGVMWKMQAGMGDVIFGPIYELLKQRGVKFKFFHQLTNLSAGQTDQGEPQVSEIELCQQVSLVGQDYDPLIDVKQLPCWPSEPLYEQISPEQAHLLQEYQINLESFWSNWPEVYQEHFST
;
A
#
# COMPACT_ATOMS: atom_id res chain seq x y z
N MET A 1 19.86 6.57 -39.39
CA MET A 1 19.91 7.45 -38.21
C MET A 1 20.72 6.74 -37.15
N GLU A 2 21.57 7.47 -36.43
CA GLU A 2 22.27 6.93 -35.27
C GLU A 2 21.25 6.60 -34.18
N LYS A 3 21.43 5.47 -33.47
CA LYS A 3 20.52 5.07 -32.39
C LYS A 3 20.73 5.97 -31.18
N GLU A 4 19.63 6.36 -30.52
CA GLU A 4 19.67 7.03 -29.23
C GLU A 4 20.31 6.11 -28.18
N LYS A 5 21.36 6.58 -27.50
CA LYS A 5 22.02 5.83 -26.43
C LYS A 5 21.37 6.18 -25.10
N ILE A 6 20.82 5.18 -24.42
CA ILE A 6 20.20 5.33 -23.10
C ILE A 6 21.05 4.61 -22.06
N THR A 7 21.56 5.39 -21.11
CA THR A 7 22.26 4.89 -19.93
C THR A 7 21.30 4.87 -18.75
N ILE A 8 21.13 3.71 -18.14
CA ILE A 8 20.35 3.52 -16.91
C ILE A 8 21.33 3.18 -15.79
N VAL A 9 21.38 3.98 -14.73
CA VAL A 9 22.28 3.79 -13.60
C VAL A 9 21.51 3.20 -12.41
N GLY A 10 21.94 2.03 -11.96
CA GLY A 10 21.29 1.22 -10.94
C GLY A 10 20.25 0.25 -11.52
N GLY A 11 19.99 -0.83 -10.79
CA GLY A 11 19.12 -1.94 -11.16
C GLY A 11 18.00 -2.19 -10.15
N GLY A 12 17.60 -1.15 -9.42
CA GLY A 12 16.40 -1.17 -8.58
C GLY A 12 15.11 -1.14 -9.39
N VAL A 13 13.96 -1.18 -8.69
CA VAL A 13 12.63 -1.24 -9.31
C VAL A 13 12.39 -0.13 -10.33
N ALA A 14 12.75 1.12 -10.03
CA ALA A 14 12.55 2.25 -10.93
C ALA A 14 13.29 2.05 -12.27
N ALA A 15 14.58 1.73 -12.20
CA ALA A 15 15.42 1.48 -13.37
C ALA A 15 14.92 0.30 -14.21
N MET A 16 14.57 -0.80 -13.56
CA MET A 16 14.15 -2.03 -14.25
C MET A 16 12.78 -1.85 -14.91
N THR A 17 11.83 -1.17 -14.25
CA THR A 17 10.55 -0.83 -14.90
C THR A 17 10.73 0.14 -16.07
N ALA A 18 11.61 1.15 -15.96
CA ALA A 18 11.90 2.06 -17.06
C ALA A 18 12.45 1.31 -18.29
N ALA A 19 13.40 0.38 -18.07
CA ALA A 19 13.93 -0.47 -19.14
C ALA A 19 12.84 -1.36 -19.77
N VAL A 20 11.92 -1.93 -18.97
CA VAL A 20 10.79 -2.72 -19.49
C VAL A 20 9.93 -1.86 -20.41
N TYR A 21 9.46 -0.70 -19.96
CA TYR A 21 8.60 0.17 -20.77
C TYR A 21 9.30 0.76 -22.01
N LEU A 22 10.59 1.10 -21.91
CA LEU A 22 11.37 1.54 -23.08
C LEU A 22 11.47 0.44 -24.16
N THR A 23 11.49 -0.82 -23.73
CA THR A 23 11.61 -1.98 -24.62
C THR A 23 10.28 -2.61 -25.03
N GLU A 24 9.15 -2.09 -24.55
CA GLU A 24 7.80 -2.45 -25.03
C GLU A 24 7.42 -1.76 -26.34
N GLN A 25 8.09 -0.67 -26.69
CA GLN A 25 7.82 0.05 -27.94
C GLN A 25 8.20 -0.80 -29.15
N ALA A 26 7.31 -0.85 -30.14
CA ALA A 26 7.57 -1.56 -31.39
C ALA A 26 8.84 -1.02 -32.06
N ASN A 27 9.71 -1.93 -32.51
CA ASN A 27 10.99 -1.60 -33.17
C ASN A 27 11.94 -0.73 -32.33
N TRP A 28 11.86 -0.77 -30.99
CA TRP A 28 12.74 0.04 -30.15
C TRP A 28 14.23 -0.18 -30.46
N GLN A 29 14.64 -1.40 -30.84
CA GLN A 29 16.03 -1.72 -31.16
C GLN A 29 16.57 -0.97 -32.38
N SER A 30 15.70 -0.52 -33.31
CA SER A 30 16.15 0.30 -34.43
C SER A 30 16.35 1.76 -34.04
N GLN A 31 15.78 2.18 -32.91
CA GLN A 31 15.77 3.56 -32.43
C GLN A 31 16.78 3.78 -31.30
N ARG A 32 17.02 2.76 -30.45
CA ARG A 32 17.74 2.91 -29.19
C ARG A 32 18.76 1.81 -28.94
N GLU A 33 19.78 2.15 -28.17
CA GLU A 33 20.70 1.24 -27.51
C GLU A 33 20.64 1.50 -26.00
N ILE A 34 20.23 0.50 -25.22
CA ILE A 34 20.01 0.64 -23.77
C ILE A 34 21.07 -0.14 -23.02
N THR A 35 21.78 0.52 -22.10
CA THR A 35 22.75 -0.10 -21.20
C THR A 35 22.41 0.21 -19.74
N VAL A 36 22.31 -0.83 -18.92
CA VAL A 36 22.12 -0.76 -17.48
C VAL A 36 23.46 -0.95 -16.79
N TYR A 37 23.89 0.03 -16.00
CA TYR A 37 25.07 -0.07 -15.14
C TYR A 37 24.64 -0.36 -13.70
N GLN A 38 25.16 -1.42 -13.11
CA GLN A 38 24.79 -1.90 -11.79
C GLN A 38 26.02 -1.99 -10.90
N GLN A 39 25.93 -1.41 -9.70
CA GLN A 39 26.91 -1.63 -8.64
C GLN A 39 26.79 -3.06 -8.09
N GLY A 40 27.89 -3.78 -7.94
CA GLY A 40 27.88 -5.18 -7.49
C GLY A 40 27.33 -6.14 -8.55
N TRP A 41 26.93 -7.34 -8.10
CA TRP A 41 26.70 -8.50 -8.96
C TRP A 41 25.23 -8.81 -9.26
N ARG A 42 24.27 -8.13 -8.61
CA ARG A 42 22.85 -8.44 -8.76
C ARG A 42 21.98 -7.20 -8.88
N LEU A 43 20.79 -7.39 -9.45
CA LEU A 43 19.76 -6.36 -9.54
C LEU A 43 18.85 -6.42 -8.31
N GLY A 44 17.99 -5.42 -8.15
CA GLY A 44 16.95 -5.37 -7.12
C GLY A 44 16.98 -4.11 -6.29
N GLY A 45 18.17 -3.54 -6.07
CA GLY A 45 18.35 -2.44 -5.13
C GLY A 45 17.76 -2.81 -3.75
N LYS A 46 16.83 -2.00 -3.23
CA LYS A 46 16.13 -2.31 -1.96
C LYS A 46 15.24 -3.56 -2.01
N GLY A 47 14.95 -4.09 -3.21
CA GLY A 47 14.23 -5.34 -3.41
C GLY A 47 15.13 -6.54 -3.74
N ALA A 48 16.46 -6.39 -3.59
CA ALA A 48 17.39 -7.48 -3.84
C ALA A 48 17.23 -8.60 -2.78
N SER A 49 17.31 -9.83 -3.25
CA SER A 49 17.37 -11.05 -2.44
C SER A 49 18.46 -11.97 -2.99
N GLY A 50 19.08 -12.79 -2.14
CA GLY A 50 20.11 -13.74 -2.53
C GLY A 50 19.81 -15.16 -2.09
N ARG A 51 20.41 -16.13 -2.77
CA ARG A 51 20.43 -17.54 -2.40
C ARG A 51 21.77 -17.90 -1.77
N ASN A 52 21.74 -18.28 -0.51
CA ASN A 52 22.95 -18.70 0.20
C ASN A 52 23.15 -20.22 0.09
N ALA A 53 24.11 -20.61 -0.75
CA ALA A 53 24.45 -22.02 -0.98
C ALA A 53 24.93 -22.75 0.28
N HIS A 54 25.66 -22.07 1.18
CA HIS A 54 26.15 -22.63 2.44
C HIS A 54 25.01 -23.00 3.40
N PHE A 55 23.86 -22.33 3.28
CA PHE A 55 22.66 -22.59 4.09
C PHE A 55 21.52 -23.19 3.26
N GLY A 56 21.84 -24.06 2.30
CA GLY A 56 20.84 -24.83 1.55
C GLY A 56 19.95 -23.98 0.63
N GLN A 57 20.53 -22.92 0.04
CA GLN A 57 19.84 -21.96 -0.82
C GLN A 57 18.74 -21.15 -0.08
N ARG A 58 18.96 -20.90 1.21
CA ARG A 58 18.12 -19.99 2.01
C ARG A 58 18.13 -18.60 1.37
N ILE A 59 16.95 -17.97 1.37
CA ILE A 59 16.77 -16.60 0.88
C ILE A 59 17.32 -15.63 1.93
N GLU A 60 18.16 -14.70 1.48
CA GLU A 60 18.69 -13.58 2.28
C GLU A 60 18.21 -12.26 1.68
N GLU A 61 17.53 -11.45 2.50
CA GLU A 61 16.85 -10.22 2.09
C GLU A 61 17.08 -9.11 3.11
N HIS A 62 17.10 -7.86 2.66
CA HIS A 62 17.31 -6.69 3.52
C HIS A 62 16.11 -6.37 4.44
N GLY A 63 14.94 -6.96 4.19
CA GLY A 63 13.74 -6.74 4.97
C GLY A 63 12.52 -7.41 4.36
N LEU A 64 11.40 -7.37 5.08
CA LEU A 64 10.13 -7.91 4.61
C LEU A 64 9.58 -7.05 3.46
N HIS A 65 9.34 -7.65 2.30
CA HIS A 65 8.62 -6.99 1.20
C HIS A 65 7.15 -7.40 1.18
N VAL A 66 6.27 -6.43 1.43
CA VAL A 66 4.82 -6.62 1.36
C VAL A 66 4.31 -6.11 0.02
N TRP A 67 3.64 -6.99 -0.73
CA TRP A 67 3.01 -6.65 -2.00
C TRP A 67 1.50 -6.50 -1.82
N PHE A 68 0.98 -5.29 -1.93
CA PHE A 68 -0.45 -5.05 -1.76
C PHE A 68 -1.23 -5.33 -3.05
N GLY A 69 -2.46 -5.85 -2.91
CA GLY A 69 -3.35 -6.11 -4.04
C GLY A 69 -3.77 -4.86 -4.82
N ALA A 70 -3.53 -3.67 -4.26
CA ALA A 70 -3.73 -2.38 -4.92
C ALA A 70 -2.51 -1.92 -5.76
N TYR A 71 -1.42 -2.69 -5.85
CA TYR A 71 -0.24 -2.35 -6.67
C TYR A 71 -0.49 -2.63 -8.16
N VAL A 72 -1.54 -2.01 -8.71
CA VAL A 72 -2.08 -2.23 -10.06
C VAL A 72 -0.98 -2.19 -11.13
N ASN A 73 -0.20 -1.10 -11.16
CA ASN A 73 0.85 -0.93 -12.16
C ASN A 73 1.93 -2.01 -12.03
N SER A 74 2.31 -2.37 -10.81
CA SER A 74 3.33 -3.38 -10.56
C SER A 74 2.87 -4.77 -10.98
N PHE A 75 1.61 -5.13 -10.72
CA PHE A 75 1.02 -6.37 -11.23
C PHE A 75 0.96 -6.39 -12.75
N ARG A 76 0.51 -5.29 -13.37
CA ARG A 76 0.44 -5.18 -14.83
C ARG A 76 1.81 -5.34 -15.49
N THR A 77 2.84 -4.68 -14.95
CA THR A 77 4.21 -4.83 -15.44
C THR A 77 4.69 -6.28 -15.30
N LEU A 78 4.52 -6.91 -14.13
CA LEU A 78 4.99 -8.28 -13.92
C LEU A 78 4.21 -9.29 -14.75
N GLU A 79 2.89 -9.17 -14.85
CA GLU A 79 2.09 -10.01 -15.75
C GLU A 79 2.60 -9.91 -17.19
N GLY A 80 2.85 -8.69 -17.69
CA GLY A 80 3.44 -8.48 -19.01
C GLY A 80 4.82 -9.13 -19.16
N VAL A 81 5.67 -9.05 -18.13
CA VAL A 81 7.01 -9.65 -18.11
C VAL A 81 6.94 -11.18 -18.17
N TYR A 82 6.18 -11.80 -17.27
CA TYR A 82 6.02 -13.26 -17.22
C TYR A 82 5.39 -13.81 -18.51
N ASN A 83 4.37 -13.12 -19.05
CA ASN A 83 3.73 -13.51 -20.30
C ASN A 83 4.69 -13.38 -21.50
N SER A 84 5.51 -12.32 -21.54
CA SER A 84 6.49 -12.11 -22.62
C SER A 84 7.62 -13.12 -22.59
N LEU A 85 8.07 -13.52 -21.39
CA LEU A 85 9.10 -14.55 -21.23
C LEU A 85 8.61 -15.93 -21.73
N ASN A 86 7.32 -16.20 -21.56
CA ASN A 86 6.68 -17.45 -21.96
C ASN A 86 7.50 -18.68 -21.54
N ARG A 87 7.90 -18.72 -20.25
CA ARG A 87 8.75 -19.78 -19.71
C ARG A 87 8.08 -21.16 -19.90
N PRO A 88 8.85 -22.23 -20.17
CA PRO A 88 8.31 -23.58 -20.24
C PRO A 88 7.61 -23.97 -18.93
N ALA A 89 6.55 -24.77 -19.01
CA ALA A 89 5.80 -25.22 -17.83
C ALA A 89 6.63 -26.04 -16.83
N SER A 90 7.79 -26.58 -17.25
CA SER A 90 8.75 -27.25 -16.37
C SER A 90 9.51 -26.27 -15.47
N CYS A 91 9.67 -25.01 -15.89
CA CYS A 91 10.33 -23.99 -15.07
C CYS A 91 9.48 -23.68 -13.82
N SER A 92 10.12 -23.70 -12.66
CA SER A 92 9.48 -23.28 -11.41
C SER A 92 9.04 -21.82 -11.52
N LEU A 93 7.82 -21.51 -11.08
CA LEU A 93 7.24 -20.17 -11.18
C LEU A 93 7.26 -19.63 -12.63
N ALA A 94 6.81 -20.45 -13.58
CA ALA A 94 6.75 -20.07 -14.99
C ALA A 94 5.77 -18.91 -15.27
N THR A 95 4.74 -18.76 -14.44
CA THR A 95 3.73 -17.68 -14.59
C THR A 95 3.66 -16.81 -13.33
N TRP A 96 3.16 -15.59 -13.48
CA TRP A 96 3.01 -14.67 -12.34
C TRP A 96 2.03 -15.22 -11.30
N GLN A 97 0.99 -15.98 -11.70
CA GLN A 97 0.04 -16.62 -10.77
C GLN A 97 0.67 -17.76 -9.97
N GLN A 98 1.73 -18.38 -10.47
CA GLN A 98 2.53 -19.31 -9.69
C GLN A 98 3.43 -18.54 -8.72
N ALA A 99 4.02 -17.42 -9.17
CA ALA A 99 4.95 -16.61 -8.39
C ALA A 99 4.28 -15.81 -7.24
N PHE A 100 3.02 -15.40 -7.40
CA PHE A 100 2.25 -14.65 -6.40
C PHE A 100 0.98 -15.39 -5.97
N LYS A 101 0.73 -15.47 -4.66
CA LYS A 101 -0.51 -16.03 -4.09
C LYS A 101 -1.25 -15.01 -3.23
N PRO A 102 -2.58 -14.89 -3.34
CA PRO A 102 -3.33 -13.91 -2.56
C PRO A 102 -3.27 -14.24 -1.06
N HIS A 103 -3.31 -13.21 -0.24
CA HIS A 103 -3.31 -13.26 1.21
C HIS A 103 -4.28 -12.23 1.78
N SER A 104 -5.23 -12.71 2.58
CA SER A 104 -6.35 -11.93 3.11
C SER A 104 -6.29 -11.73 4.64
N PHE A 105 -5.55 -12.58 5.35
CA PHE A 105 -5.44 -12.51 6.80
C PHE A 105 -4.26 -11.62 7.19
N ILE A 106 -4.50 -10.58 7.98
CA ILE A 106 -3.43 -9.80 8.60
C ILE A 106 -3.63 -9.77 10.12
N ALA A 107 -2.54 -9.55 10.84
CA ALA A 107 -2.59 -9.37 12.29
C ALA A 107 -1.95 -8.05 12.65
N LEU A 108 -2.67 -7.24 13.41
CA LEU A 108 -2.11 -6.10 14.12
C LEU A 108 -1.86 -6.49 15.58
N GLN A 109 -0.97 -5.77 16.24
CA GLN A 109 -0.71 -5.94 17.66
C GLN A 109 -1.22 -4.71 18.41
N GLU A 110 -1.85 -4.91 19.55
CA GLU A 110 -2.24 -3.88 20.52
C GLU A 110 -1.48 -4.11 21.82
N PHE A 111 -1.03 -3.04 22.48
CA PHE A 111 -0.34 -3.14 23.78
C PHE A 111 -1.23 -2.51 24.85
N ILE A 112 -1.81 -3.33 25.72
CA ILE A 112 -2.86 -2.96 26.67
C ILE A 112 -2.56 -3.64 27.99
N ASP A 113 -2.60 -2.90 29.10
CA ASP A 113 -2.31 -3.40 30.45
C ASP A 113 -0.99 -4.19 30.55
N ASN A 114 0.04 -3.70 29.86
CA ASN A 114 1.36 -4.33 29.71
C ASN A 114 1.38 -5.69 28.97
N GLU A 115 0.32 -6.03 28.25
CA GLU A 115 0.23 -7.25 27.46
C GLU A 115 0.04 -6.95 25.96
N TRP A 116 0.68 -7.77 25.13
CA TRP A 116 0.47 -7.75 23.69
C TRP A 116 -0.75 -8.60 23.32
N GLN A 117 -1.74 -7.97 22.73
CA GLN A 117 -2.95 -8.61 22.24
C GLN A 117 -2.94 -8.61 20.71
N THR A 118 -3.22 -9.77 20.12
CA THR A 118 -3.35 -9.89 18.67
C THR A 118 -4.74 -9.42 18.23
N TRP A 119 -4.77 -8.55 17.23
CA TRP A 119 -5.96 -8.14 16.51
C TRP A 119 -5.92 -8.78 15.11
N PRO A 120 -6.60 -9.93 14.93
CA PRO A 120 -6.74 -10.56 13.62
C PRO A 120 -7.73 -9.81 12.74
N ILE A 121 -7.42 -9.64 11.46
CA ILE A 121 -8.29 -9.03 10.47
C ILE A 121 -8.31 -9.93 9.23
N ASP A 122 -9.48 -10.46 8.92
CA ASP A 122 -9.76 -11.16 7.68
C ASP A 122 -10.36 -10.21 6.65
N PHE A 123 -9.55 -9.82 5.66
CA PHE A 123 -10.02 -9.06 4.52
C PHE A 123 -10.78 -9.97 3.56
N PRO A 124 -11.93 -9.54 3.02
CA PRO A 124 -12.61 -10.32 2.00
C PRO A 124 -11.70 -10.48 0.77
N THR A 125 -11.82 -11.59 0.06
CA THR A 125 -11.21 -11.71 -1.27
C THR A 125 -12.12 -11.03 -2.27
N VAL A 126 -11.59 -10.13 -3.08
CA VAL A 126 -12.34 -9.42 -4.13
C VAL A 126 -12.08 -10.12 -5.45
N GLU A 127 -13.12 -10.47 -6.20
CA GLU A 127 -12.94 -11.10 -7.51
C GLU A 127 -12.21 -10.18 -8.51
N GLY A 128 -11.33 -10.76 -9.33
CA GLY A 128 -10.63 -10.08 -10.42
C GLY A 128 -9.11 -10.18 -10.35
N ASN A 129 -8.45 -9.77 -11.44
CA ASN A 129 -7.00 -9.68 -11.54
C ASN A 129 -6.53 -8.31 -11.03
N PRO A 130 -5.57 -8.24 -10.08
CA PRO A 130 -4.96 -6.98 -9.64
C PRO A 130 -4.41 -6.09 -10.76
N ALA A 131 -3.93 -6.68 -11.86
CA ALA A 131 -3.40 -5.93 -13.01
C ALA A 131 -4.49 -5.12 -13.74
N ASP A 132 -5.77 -5.50 -13.59
CA ASP A 132 -6.93 -4.84 -14.20
C ASP A 132 -7.60 -3.83 -13.26
N GLY A 133 -7.02 -3.61 -12.07
CA GLY A 133 -7.55 -2.67 -11.08
C GLY A 133 -7.42 -1.19 -11.47
N SER A 134 -8.02 -0.32 -10.66
CA SER A 134 -7.81 1.13 -10.70
C SER A 134 -7.43 1.64 -9.31
N LEU A 135 -6.57 2.66 -9.29
CA LEU A 135 -6.17 3.40 -8.09
C LEU A 135 -6.98 4.68 -7.88
N ASP A 136 -7.93 4.93 -8.77
CA ASP A 136 -8.85 6.06 -8.68
C ASP A 136 -9.88 5.77 -7.61
N ILE A 137 -10.04 6.72 -6.69
CA ILE A 137 -10.99 6.65 -5.59
C ILE A 137 -11.82 7.91 -5.67
N THR A 138 -13.13 7.76 -5.84
CA THR A 138 -14.04 8.88 -5.67
C THR A 138 -14.41 9.02 -4.20
N VAL A 139 -14.85 10.23 -3.81
CA VAL A 139 -15.33 10.43 -2.43
C VAL A 139 -16.61 9.65 -2.14
N TRP A 140 -17.40 9.35 -3.17
CA TRP A 140 -18.56 8.48 -3.02
C TRP A 140 -18.18 7.02 -2.77
N ASP A 141 -17.08 6.53 -3.36
CA ASP A 141 -16.56 5.19 -3.03
C ASP A 141 -16.20 5.11 -1.55
N PHE A 142 -15.56 6.16 -1.03
CA PHE A 142 -15.21 6.22 0.39
C PHE A 142 -16.44 6.35 1.31
N VAL A 143 -17.42 7.20 0.95
CA VAL A 143 -18.68 7.33 1.70
C VAL A 143 -19.40 5.99 1.76
N THR A 144 -19.60 5.35 0.61
CA THR A 144 -20.31 4.07 0.49
C THR A 144 -19.63 2.99 1.32
N MET A 145 -18.30 2.87 1.19
CA MET A 145 -17.52 1.92 1.98
C MET A 145 -17.58 2.22 3.48
N THR A 146 -17.43 3.48 3.88
CA THR A 146 -17.51 3.88 5.29
C THR A 146 -18.86 3.52 5.88
N LEU A 147 -19.95 3.79 5.16
CA LEU A 147 -21.29 3.45 5.60
C LEU A 147 -21.50 1.92 5.68
N ALA A 148 -20.99 1.16 4.72
CA ALA A 148 -21.10 -0.30 4.70
C ALA A 148 -20.38 -0.94 5.91
N TRP A 149 -19.18 -0.46 6.22
CA TRP A 149 -18.44 -0.87 7.41
C TRP A 149 -19.11 -0.40 8.70
N LEU A 150 -19.58 0.85 8.75
CA LEU A 150 -20.31 1.36 9.92
C LEU A 150 -21.54 0.52 10.21
N LYS A 151 -22.28 0.05 9.19
CA LYS A 151 -23.38 -0.89 9.38
C LYS A 151 -22.90 -2.18 10.04
N LYS A 152 -21.87 -2.82 9.49
CA LYS A 152 -21.30 -4.06 10.04
C LYS A 152 -20.82 -3.89 11.48
N TRP A 153 -20.11 -2.80 11.79
CA TRP A 153 -19.60 -2.56 13.14
C TRP A 153 -20.73 -2.21 14.12
N THR A 154 -21.72 -1.42 13.68
CA THR A 154 -22.88 -1.08 14.52
C THR A 154 -23.68 -2.31 14.92
N GLU A 155 -23.79 -3.32 14.06
CA GLU A 155 -24.44 -4.60 14.40
C GLU A 155 -23.71 -5.32 15.55
N GLY A 156 -22.37 -5.37 15.53
CA GLY A 156 -21.58 -5.94 16.62
C GLY A 156 -21.66 -5.11 17.90
N ILE A 157 -21.58 -3.78 17.79
CA ILE A 157 -21.68 -2.85 18.93
C ILE A 157 -23.05 -2.96 19.60
N GLU A 158 -24.14 -2.98 18.84
CA GLU A 158 -25.49 -3.12 19.39
C GLU A 158 -25.68 -4.45 20.12
N HIS A 159 -25.11 -5.54 19.61
CA HIS A 159 -25.18 -6.84 20.27
C HIS A 159 -24.57 -6.80 21.67
N VAL A 160 -23.38 -6.20 21.82
CA VAL A 160 -22.71 -6.04 23.12
C VAL A 160 -23.48 -5.07 24.02
N CYS A 161 -23.95 -3.94 23.48
CA CYS A 161 -24.74 -2.96 24.24
C CYS A 161 -26.02 -3.58 24.83
N GLN A 162 -26.70 -4.45 24.08
CA GLN A 162 -27.90 -5.15 24.56
C GLN A 162 -27.59 -6.13 25.70
N GLN A 163 -26.42 -6.76 25.71
CA GLN A 163 -25.98 -7.64 26.80
C GLN A 163 -25.61 -6.87 28.08
N GLN A 164 -25.28 -5.58 27.95
CA GLN A 164 -24.80 -4.72 29.05
C GLN A 164 -25.82 -3.66 29.47
N ASP A 165 -27.10 -3.81 29.08
CA ASP A 165 -28.20 -2.87 29.37
C ASP A 165 -27.94 -1.40 28.95
N ALA A 166 -27.06 -1.19 27.95
CA ALA A 166 -26.77 0.14 27.42
C ALA A 166 -27.88 0.64 26.49
N LYS A 167 -28.15 1.95 26.47
CA LYS A 167 -29.26 2.50 25.66
C LYS A 167 -28.91 2.46 24.17
N THR A 168 -29.77 1.85 23.38
CA THR A 168 -29.68 1.78 21.92
C THR A 168 -30.72 2.66 21.21
N ILE A 169 -31.51 3.44 21.96
CA ILE A 169 -32.55 4.32 21.39
C ILE A 169 -32.01 5.74 21.18
N LEU A 170 -32.17 6.25 19.97
CA LEU A 170 -31.81 7.61 19.55
C LEU A 170 -33.07 8.43 19.29
N VAL A 171 -33.24 9.54 20.01
CA VAL A 171 -34.39 10.44 19.85
C VAL A 171 -33.95 11.79 19.32
N THR A 172 -34.71 12.38 18.40
CA THR A 172 -34.58 13.80 18.04
C THR A 172 -35.89 14.56 18.15
N LYS A 173 -35.81 15.75 18.76
CA LYS A 173 -36.92 16.72 18.91
C LYS A 173 -36.70 17.99 18.07
N LYS A 174 -35.58 18.07 17.35
CA LYS A 174 -35.20 19.27 16.59
C LYS A 174 -35.88 19.23 15.23
N SER A 175 -36.69 20.24 14.93
CA SER A 175 -37.38 20.37 13.65
C SER A 175 -36.47 20.19 12.43
N ARG A 176 -35.25 20.77 12.47
CA ARG A 176 -34.25 20.58 11.39
C ARG A 176 -33.88 19.11 11.17
N ASP A 177 -33.60 18.38 12.25
CA ASP A 177 -33.17 16.99 12.20
C ASP A 177 -34.33 16.09 11.72
N GLN A 178 -35.56 16.40 12.15
CA GLN A 178 -36.78 15.73 11.71
C GLN A 178 -37.01 15.91 10.21
N SER A 179 -36.81 17.13 9.68
CA SER A 179 -36.90 17.40 8.24
C SER A 179 -35.88 16.61 7.41
N LEU A 180 -34.66 16.42 7.94
CA LEU A 180 -33.63 15.61 7.27
C LEU A 180 -34.01 14.12 7.25
N LEU A 181 -34.51 13.58 8.36
CA LEU A 181 -34.99 12.20 8.43
C LEU A 181 -36.20 11.96 7.51
N LYS A 182 -37.11 12.94 7.44
CA LYS A 182 -38.25 12.89 6.52
C LYS A 182 -37.81 12.93 5.05
N HIS A 183 -36.83 13.78 4.71
CA HIS A 183 -36.24 13.82 3.36
C HIS A 183 -35.65 12.45 2.99
N MET A 184 -34.83 11.88 3.87
CA MET A 184 -34.26 10.54 3.68
C MET A 184 -35.37 9.50 3.46
N TYR A 185 -36.37 9.46 4.35
CA TYR A 185 -37.51 8.56 4.26
C TYR A 185 -38.24 8.67 2.91
N GLN A 186 -38.50 9.89 2.43
CA GLN A 186 -39.21 10.11 1.17
C GLN A 186 -38.46 9.52 -0.04
N GLU A 187 -37.13 9.63 -0.06
CA GLU A 187 -36.29 9.12 -1.15
C GLU A 187 -36.20 7.58 -1.14
N ILE A 188 -36.22 6.96 0.04
CA ILE A 188 -36.12 5.50 0.19
C ILE A 188 -37.44 4.78 0.43
N LYS A 189 -38.57 5.50 0.51
CA LYS A 189 -39.87 4.94 0.96
C LYS A 189 -40.26 3.64 0.28
N ALA A 190 -40.01 3.51 -1.03
CA ALA A 190 -40.35 2.33 -1.80
C ALA A 190 -39.54 1.08 -1.42
N ASP A 191 -38.31 1.26 -0.92
CA ASP A 191 -37.33 0.20 -0.66
C ASP A 191 -36.90 0.14 0.80
N ILE A 192 -37.57 0.89 1.68
CA ILE A 192 -37.19 0.99 3.09
C ILE A 192 -37.28 -0.37 3.77
N ASP A 193 -36.22 -0.76 4.47
CA ASP A 193 -36.24 -2.01 5.22
C ASP A 193 -37.14 -1.86 6.46
N THR A 194 -38.27 -2.56 6.44
CA THR A 194 -39.27 -2.57 7.52
C THR A 194 -39.07 -3.70 8.53
N HIS A 195 -38.16 -4.64 8.27
CA HIS A 195 -37.90 -5.79 9.13
C HIS A 195 -36.90 -5.49 10.25
N LEU A 196 -36.24 -4.33 10.20
CA LEU A 196 -35.33 -3.89 11.26
C LEU A 196 -36.10 -3.63 12.56
N ASN A 197 -35.53 -4.07 13.68
CA ASN A 197 -36.04 -3.73 15.00
C ASN A 197 -36.08 -2.19 15.13
N GLY A 198 -37.20 -1.60 15.53
CA GLY A 198 -37.39 -0.15 15.65
C GLY A 198 -37.73 0.59 14.34
N ALA A 199 -37.65 -0.04 13.16
CA ALA A 199 -38.01 0.63 11.90
C ALA A 199 -39.49 1.03 11.84
N LYS A 200 -40.39 0.19 12.37
CA LYS A 200 -41.82 0.53 12.43
C LYS A 200 -42.07 1.83 13.19
N GLN A 201 -41.52 1.97 14.39
CA GLN A 201 -41.67 3.19 15.19
C GLN A 201 -41.10 4.41 14.46
N PHE A 202 -39.92 4.26 13.86
CA PHE A 202 -39.28 5.33 13.08
C PHE A 202 -40.15 5.81 11.91
N ILE A 203 -40.75 4.88 11.17
CA ILE A 203 -41.64 5.17 10.05
C ILE A 203 -42.93 5.82 10.55
N ASP A 204 -43.56 5.24 11.57
CA ASP A 204 -44.80 5.75 12.15
C ASP A 204 -44.61 7.18 12.67
N ASP A 205 -43.50 7.48 13.35
CA ASP A 205 -43.15 8.83 13.84
C ASP A 205 -43.04 9.84 12.68
N ILE A 206 -42.42 9.44 11.57
CA ILE A 206 -42.25 10.32 10.39
C ILE A 206 -43.58 10.55 9.68
N GLU A 207 -44.36 9.50 9.45
CA GLU A 207 -45.64 9.60 8.72
C GLU A 207 -46.70 10.34 9.52
N ALA A 208 -46.73 10.15 10.84
CA ALA A 208 -47.64 10.87 11.74
C ALA A 208 -47.22 12.33 11.99
N GLY A 209 -46.01 12.73 11.58
CA GLY A 209 -45.47 14.05 11.88
C GLY A 209 -45.27 14.28 13.37
N ALA A 210 -44.77 13.25 14.08
CA ALA A 210 -44.59 13.26 15.52
C ALA A 210 -43.64 14.39 15.97
N THR A 211 -43.87 14.89 17.19
CA THR A 211 -43.02 15.92 17.81
C THR A 211 -41.64 15.41 18.18
N GLU A 212 -41.46 14.09 18.23
CA GLU A 212 -40.22 13.39 18.49
C GLU A 212 -40.11 12.22 17.50
N ILE A 213 -38.92 11.99 16.94
CA ILE A 213 -38.65 10.80 16.12
C ILE A 213 -37.67 9.92 16.88
N ALA A 214 -38.09 8.68 17.16
CA ALA A 214 -37.26 7.64 17.74
C ALA A 214 -36.67 6.74 16.65
N SER A 215 -35.44 6.30 16.86
CA SER A 215 -34.76 5.31 16.02
C SER A 215 -33.72 4.56 16.85
N ASN A 216 -32.93 3.70 16.20
CA ASN A 216 -31.74 3.10 16.77
C ASN A 216 -30.58 3.16 15.76
N PRO A 217 -29.33 2.97 16.22
CA PRO A 217 -28.14 3.04 15.38
C PRO A 217 -28.23 2.19 14.12
N ARG A 218 -28.63 0.92 14.22
CA ARG A 218 -28.74 -0.01 13.10
C ARG A 218 -29.81 0.40 12.09
N THR A 219 -30.95 0.88 12.54
CA THR A 219 -32.02 1.40 11.67
C THR A 219 -31.52 2.62 10.90
N LEU A 220 -30.93 3.60 11.60
CA LEU A 220 -30.42 4.81 10.95
C LEU A 220 -29.32 4.51 9.94
N ILE A 221 -28.34 3.67 10.26
CA ILE A 221 -27.23 3.38 9.34
C ILE A 221 -27.69 2.52 8.14
N THR A 222 -28.64 1.60 8.35
CA THR A 222 -29.17 0.77 7.25
C THR A 222 -30.01 1.61 6.30
N HIS A 223 -30.90 2.45 6.81
CA HIS A 223 -31.68 3.37 5.97
C HIS A 223 -30.81 4.43 5.29
N LEU A 224 -29.74 4.90 5.97
CA LEU A 224 -28.77 5.79 5.34
C LEU A 224 -28.02 5.10 4.19
N LEU A 225 -27.66 3.83 4.33
CA LEU A 225 -27.05 3.07 3.24
C LEU A 225 -27.97 2.96 2.03
N GLN A 226 -29.22 2.55 2.24
CA GLN A 226 -30.25 2.49 1.18
C GLN A 226 -30.43 3.86 0.50
N PHE A 227 -30.37 4.93 1.29
CA PHE A 227 -30.44 6.30 0.80
C PHE A 227 -29.24 6.63 -0.08
N THR A 228 -28.01 6.32 0.36
CA THR A 228 -26.80 6.61 -0.44
C THR A 228 -26.68 5.77 -1.70
N GLU A 229 -27.11 4.51 -1.68
CA GLU A 229 -27.12 3.62 -2.85
C GLU A 229 -28.02 4.16 -3.96
N LYS A 230 -29.19 4.73 -3.61
CA LYS A 230 -30.07 5.39 -4.57
C LYS A 230 -29.51 6.69 -5.15
N GLN A 231 -28.71 7.43 -4.37
CA GLN A 231 -28.15 8.71 -4.81
C GLN A 231 -26.85 8.55 -5.61
N ALA A 232 -26.21 7.37 -5.62
CA ALA A 232 -24.96 7.12 -6.35
C ALA A 232 -25.08 7.39 -7.87
N THR A 233 -26.29 7.43 -8.43
CA THR A 233 -26.59 7.74 -9.84
C THR A 233 -27.16 9.15 -10.07
N HIS A 234 -27.37 9.97 -9.03
CA HIS A 234 -28.08 11.24 -9.11
C HIS A 234 -27.33 12.42 -8.48
N THR A 235 -27.73 13.63 -8.87
CA THR A 235 -27.10 14.92 -8.57
C THR A 235 -26.84 15.15 -7.09
N ASP A 236 -25.63 15.61 -6.78
CA ASP A 236 -25.15 15.93 -5.44
C ASP A 236 -25.89 17.12 -4.79
N LYS A 237 -27.08 16.87 -4.22
CA LYS A 237 -27.91 17.90 -3.57
C LYS A 237 -27.38 18.20 -2.17
N GLN A 238 -27.48 19.47 -1.78
CA GLN A 238 -27.09 19.92 -0.43
C GLN A 238 -27.85 19.17 0.69
N ALA A 239 -29.13 18.84 0.46
CA ALA A 239 -29.94 18.11 1.44
C ALA A 239 -29.37 16.71 1.74
N ASP A 240 -28.89 16.00 0.73
CA ASP A 240 -28.39 14.63 0.86
C ASP A 240 -27.11 14.59 1.70
N ARG A 241 -26.19 15.55 1.46
CA ARG A 241 -24.99 15.73 2.29
C ARG A 241 -25.35 16.02 3.75
N LEU A 242 -26.41 16.78 4.00
CA LEU A 242 -26.85 17.11 5.35
C LEU A 242 -27.46 15.91 6.08
N VAL A 243 -28.16 15.01 5.37
CA VAL A 243 -28.67 13.75 5.92
C VAL A 243 -27.50 12.87 6.40
N ILE A 244 -26.52 12.63 5.52
CA ILE A 244 -25.33 11.83 5.84
C ILE A 244 -24.63 12.41 7.06
N TRP A 245 -24.38 13.72 7.06
CA TRP A 245 -23.68 14.40 8.15
C TRP A 245 -24.45 14.32 9.47
N TYR A 246 -25.77 14.49 9.45
CA TYR A 246 -26.61 14.40 10.65
C TYR A 246 -26.53 13.01 11.28
N ILE A 247 -26.71 11.94 10.49
CA ILE A 247 -26.73 10.57 11.00
C ILE A 247 -25.35 10.17 11.51
N VAL A 248 -24.28 10.45 10.76
CA VAL A 248 -22.89 10.18 11.19
C VAL A 248 -22.59 10.88 12.52
N ARG A 249 -22.98 12.15 12.67
CA ARG A 249 -22.81 12.91 13.92
C ARG A 249 -23.65 12.32 15.06
N LYS A 250 -24.86 11.84 14.78
CA LYS A 250 -25.75 11.23 15.78
C LYS A 250 -25.16 9.91 16.29
N LEU A 251 -24.67 9.06 15.40
CA LEU A 251 -23.98 7.81 15.73
C LEU A 251 -22.71 8.06 16.56
N LYS A 252 -21.88 9.03 16.14
CA LYS A 252 -20.68 9.41 16.91
C LYS A 252 -21.00 9.83 18.35
N ARG A 253 -22.07 10.61 18.53
CA ARG A 253 -22.51 11.02 19.86
C ARG A 253 -22.97 9.82 20.68
N TRP A 254 -23.71 8.90 20.08
CA TRP A 254 -24.13 7.67 20.75
C TRP A 254 -22.94 6.81 21.19
N PHE A 255 -21.94 6.60 20.32
CA PHE A 255 -20.71 5.90 20.69
C PHE A 255 -20.04 6.54 21.92
N LYS A 256 -19.95 7.88 21.94
CA LYS A 256 -19.38 8.60 23.08
C LYS A 256 -20.22 8.45 24.36
N ASP A 257 -21.53 8.58 24.25
CA ASP A 257 -22.40 8.70 25.43
C ASP A 257 -22.75 7.33 26.05
N GLN A 258 -22.69 6.23 25.29
CA GLN A 258 -23.17 4.91 25.73
C GLN A 258 -22.14 3.77 25.63
N VAL A 259 -21.12 3.90 24.78
CA VAL A 259 -20.19 2.80 24.48
C VAL A 259 -18.84 2.99 25.19
N ILE A 260 -18.43 4.24 25.44
CA ILE A 260 -17.07 4.56 25.92
C ILE A 260 -16.71 3.90 27.26
N ASP A 261 -17.66 3.83 28.19
CA ASP A 261 -17.43 3.26 29.53
C ASP A 261 -17.37 1.72 29.52
N LEU A 262 -17.74 1.09 28.39
CA LEU A 262 -17.71 -0.36 28.22
C LEU A 262 -16.42 -0.85 27.54
N LEU A 263 -15.59 0.05 27.01
CA LEU A 263 -14.48 -0.33 26.14
C LEU A 263 -13.34 -1.03 26.86
N ASP A 264 -13.06 -0.67 28.12
CA ASP A 264 -11.94 -1.23 28.88
C ASP A 264 -12.17 -2.70 29.24
N ASP A 265 -13.42 -3.09 29.50
CA ASP A 265 -13.79 -4.46 29.83
C ASP A 265 -14.11 -5.33 28.60
N ASN A 266 -14.23 -4.73 27.41
CA ASN A 266 -14.66 -5.41 26.19
C ASN A 266 -13.71 -5.15 25.01
N PRO A 267 -12.63 -5.93 24.84
CA PRO A 267 -11.65 -5.74 23.75
C PRO A 267 -12.26 -5.78 22.34
N GLU A 268 -13.26 -6.66 22.10
CA GLU A 268 -13.95 -6.72 20.82
C GLU A 268 -14.74 -5.43 20.53
N LEU A 269 -15.47 -4.93 21.54
CA LEU A 269 -16.22 -3.67 21.45
C LEU A 269 -15.28 -2.48 21.20
N ARG A 270 -14.13 -2.45 21.89
CA ARG A 270 -13.08 -1.44 21.71
C ARG A 270 -12.58 -1.40 20.27
N ARG A 271 -12.30 -2.56 19.67
CA ARG A 271 -11.83 -2.66 18.28
C ARG A 271 -12.90 -2.18 17.29
N LEU A 272 -14.15 -2.56 17.49
CA LEU A 272 -15.28 -2.08 16.68
C LEU A 272 -15.45 -0.55 16.81
N TYR A 273 -15.35 -0.02 18.04
CA TYR A 273 -15.39 1.42 18.30
C TYR A 273 -14.25 2.17 17.60
N ILE A 274 -13.00 1.68 17.72
CA ILE A 274 -11.82 2.28 17.09
C ILE A 274 -12.03 2.37 15.58
N CYS A 275 -12.44 1.27 14.94
CA CYS A 275 -12.71 1.25 13.50
C CYS A 275 -13.79 2.26 13.10
N ALA A 276 -14.91 2.29 13.82
CA ALA A 276 -16.01 3.21 13.54
C ALA A 276 -15.61 4.68 13.73
N ASP A 277 -14.92 4.99 14.82
CA ASP A 277 -14.50 6.35 15.16
C ASP A 277 -13.43 6.88 14.18
N LEU A 278 -12.46 6.04 13.79
CA LEU A 278 -11.48 6.37 12.75
C LEU A 278 -12.14 6.64 11.41
N ALA A 279 -13.06 5.78 10.97
CA ALA A 279 -13.76 5.97 9.69
C ALA A 279 -14.58 7.26 9.69
N ILE A 280 -15.27 7.57 10.79
CA ILE A 280 -16.02 8.82 10.95
C ILE A 280 -15.09 10.04 10.97
N ALA A 281 -13.94 9.97 11.66
CA ALA A 281 -12.97 11.05 11.70
C ALA A 281 -12.36 11.30 10.31
N MET A 282 -11.96 10.24 9.60
CA MET A 282 -11.49 10.35 8.21
C MET A 282 -12.54 10.98 7.31
N LEU A 283 -13.78 10.49 7.33
CA LEU A 283 -14.87 11.06 6.53
C LEU A 283 -15.14 12.53 6.84
N THR A 284 -15.16 12.87 8.12
CA THR A 284 -15.33 14.26 8.57
C THR A 284 -14.22 15.14 8.01
N GLY A 285 -12.97 14.68 8.11
CA GLY A 285 -11.80 15.42 7.64
C GLY A 285 -11.76 15.61 6.13
N LEU A 286 -11.97 14.53 5.36
CA LEU A 286 -11.94 14.59 3.88
C LEU A 286 -12.98 15.58 3.33
N ILE A 287 -14.16 15.64 3.96
CA ILE A 287 -15.21 16.60 3.57
C ILE A 287 -14.85 18.02 4.05
N LYS A 288 -14.50 18.19 5.34
CA LYS A 288 -14.24 19.50 5.95
C LYS A 288 -13.08 20.23 5.29
N ASP A 289 -12.01 19.50 5.00
CA ASP A 289 -10.80 20.02 4.36
C ASP A 289 -10.88 19.94 2.81
N LYS A 290 -12.05 19.60 2.24
CA LYS A 290 -12.36 19.61 0.79
C LYS A 290 -11.42 18.78 -0.08
N VAL A 291 -10.93 17.67 0.46
CA VAL A 291 -10.03 16.74 -0.25
C VAL A 291 -10.64 16.21 -1.55
N TYR A 292 -11.96 16.05 -1.58
CA TYR A 292 -12.71 15.62 -2.77
C TYR A 292 -12.54 16.54 -3.99
N ARG A 293 -12.21 17.81 -3.76
CA ARG A 293 -12.06 18.84 -4.79
C ARG A 293 -10.60 19.21 -5.01
N ASP A 294 -9.86 19.37 -3.92
CA ASP A 294 -8.51 19.95 -3.95
C ASP A 294 -7.40 18.89 -3.83
N GLY A 295 -7.76 17.61 -3.70
CA GLY A 295 -6.84 16.48 -3.58
C GLY A 295 -6.29 16.28 -2.17
N PHE A 296 -5.61 15.15 -1.94
CA PHE A 296 -5.08 14.77 -0.62
C PHE A 296 -3.94 15.66 -0.13
N GLY A 297 -3.23 16.34 -1.04
CA GLY A 297 -2.10 17.21 -0.69
C GLY A 297 -2.47 18.38 0.23
N VAL A 298 -3.74 18.82 0.24
CA VAL A 298 -4.19 19.94 1.09
C VAL A 298 -4.12 19.65 2.59
N ILE A 299 -4.01 18.37 2.97
CA ILE A 299 -3.88 17.95 4.38
C ILE A 299 -2.47 17.46 4.72
N ASN A 300 -1.49 17.55 3.81
CA ASN A 300 -0.10 17.14 4.08
C ASN A 300 0.62 18.01 5.12
N CYS A 301 0.08 19.19 5.44
CA CYS A 301 0.60 20.03 6.51
C CYS A 301 0.37 19.46 7.92
N TYR A 302 -0.41 18.38 8.05
CA TYR A 302 -0.63 17.68 9.31
C TYR A 302 0.09 16.33 9.32
N ASP A 303 0.55 15.94 10.50
CA ASP A 303 0.75 14.52 10.80
C ASP A 303 -0.62 13.80 10.81
N PHE A 304 -0.65 12.52 10.42
CA PHE A 304 -1.90 11.77 10.31
C PHE A 304 -2.67 11.65 11.63
N ARG A 305 -2.01 11.41 12.77
CA ARG A 305 -2.65 11.37 14.10
C ARG A 305 -3.24 12.72 14.47
N GLN A 306 -2.48 13.79 14.24
CA GLN A 306 -2.94 15.15 14.48
C GLN A 306 -4.20 15.47 13.65
N TRP A 307 -4.22 15.06 12.38
CA TRP A 307 -5.36 15.27 11.50
C TRP A 307 -6.59 14.46 11.93
N LEU A 308 -6.42 13.22 12.38
CA LEU A 308 -7.50 12.40 12.95
C LEU A 308 -8.09 13.06 14.20
N GLU A 309 -7.26 13.50 15.15
CA GLU A 309 -7.70 14.18 16.37
C GLU A 309 -8.44 15.49 16.06
N LYS A 310 -7.91 16.31 15.12
CA LYS A 310 -8.56 17.55 14.63
C LYS A 310 -9.97 17.29 14.08
N ASN A 311 -10.20 16.11 13.51
CA ASN A 311 -11.49 15.67 12.96
C ASN A 311 -12.32 14.82 13.95
N GLY A 312 -11.87 14.79 15.20
CA GLY A 312 -12.60 14.31 16.36
C GLY A 312 -12.43 12.83 16.65
N ALA A 313 -11.41 12.16 16.11
CA ALA A 313 -11.04 10.83 16.58
C ALA A 313 -10.73 10.87 18.09
N ASN A 314 -11.09 9.82 18.80
CA ASN A 314 -10.86 9.67 20.22
C ASN A 314 -9.36 9.59 20.51
N LYS A 315 -8.87 10.50 21.35
CA LYS A 315 -7.46 10.59 21.72
C LYS A 315 -6.97 9.36 22.50
N THR A 316 -7.81 8.84 23.40
CA THR A 316 -7.45 7.71 24.28
C THR A 316 -7.40 6.40 23.52
N TYR A 317 -8.39 6.14 22.65
CA TYR A 317 -8.56 4.82 22.04
C TYR A 317 -8.18 4.76 20.56
N SER A 318 -8.42 5.81 19.78
CA SER A 318 -8.40 5.72 18.31
C SER A 318 -7.12 6.26 17.68
N VAL A 319 -6.64 7.43 18.14
CA VAL A 319 -5.52 8.14 17.50
C VAL A 319 -4.22 7.32 17.55
N ASP A 320 -3.96 6.64 18.66
CA ASP A 320 -2.77 5.79 18.84
C ASP A 320 -3.08 4.29 18.70
N SER A 321 -4.23 3.95 18.13
CA SER A 321 -4.70 2.57 17.96
C SER A 321 -3.79 1.74 17.05
N ALA A 322 -3.92 0.41 17.15
CA ALA A 322 -3.16 -0.53 16.33
C ALA A 322 -3.26 -0.29 14.81
N PRO A 323 -4.42 -0.01 14.20
CA PRO A 323 -4.50 0.31 12.77
C PRO A 323 -3.72 1.56 12.37
N VAL A 324 -3.74 2.60 13.22
CA VAL A 324 -2.99 3.83 12.95
C VAL A 324 -1.50 3.57 13.12
N ARG A 325 -1.07 3.04 14.26
CA ARG A 325 0.34 2.69 14.50
C ARG A 325 0.90 1.75 13.44
N GLY A 326 0.15 0.71 13.08
CA GLY A 326 0.56 -0.27 12.07
C GLY A 326 0.86 0.37 10.72
N PHE A 327 0.20 1.48 10.37
CA PHE A 327 0.56 2.23 9.17
C PHE A 327 1.91 2.95 9.30
N TYR A 328 2.21 3.56 10.46
CA TYR A 328 3.52 4.18 10.69
C TYR A 328 4.65 3.14 10.67
N ASP A 329 4.42 1.97 11.26
CA ASP A 329 5.35 0.83 11.22
C ASP A 329 5.58 0.35 9.78
N LEU A 330 4.51 0.22 8.99
CA LEU A 330 4.56 -0.24 7.60
C LEU A 330 5.47 0.62 6.72
N VAL A 331 5.47 1.95 6.91
CA VAL A 331 6.25 2.88 6.09
C VAL A 331 7.52 3.40 6.78
N PHE A 332 7.87 2.85 7.94
CA PHE A 332 9.01 3.29 8.76
C PHE A 332 8.98 4.80 9.07
N ALA A 333 7.81 5.34 9.41
CA ALA A 333 7.55 6.76 9.63
C ALA A 333 8.05 7.27 11.00
N TYR A 334 9.30 6.95 11.33
CA TYR A 334 9.97 7.30 12.59
C TYR A 334 11.30 7.99 12.27
N PRO A 335 11.37 9.33 12.33
CA PRO A 335 12.59 10.09 12.09
C PRO A 335 13.73 9.56 12.97
N LYS A 336 14.84 9.19 12.33
CA LYS A 336 16.02 8.57 12.97
C LYS A 336 15.71 7.26 13.74
N GLY A 337 14.60 6.58 13.42
CA GLY A 337 14.15 5.39 14.12
C GLY A 337 13.58 5.64 15.53
N ASP A 338 13.25 6.89 15.88
CA ASP A 338 12.69 7.23 17.19
C ASP A 338 11.17 6.99 17.22
N PHE A 339 10.75 5.89 17.87
CA PHE A 339 9.35 5.53 18.02
C PHE A 339 8.50 6.55 18.79
N ASN A 340 9.12 7.47 19.54
CA ASN A 340 8.43 8.55 20.24
C ASN A 340 8.14 9.77 19.35
N LYS A 341 8.62 9.77 18.10
CA LYS A 341 8.43 10.86 17.15
C LYS A 341 7.78 10.39 15.84
N PRO A 342 6.66 9.65 15.88
CA PRO A 342 5.98 9.23 14.66
C PRO A 342 5.66 10.45 13.78
N ASN A 343 5.92 10.37 12.48
CA ASN A 343 5.61 11.45 11.54
C ASN A 343 5.30 10.93 10.13
N VAL A 344 4.06 11.11 9.69
CA VAL A 344 3.64 10.84 8.31
C VAL A 344 2.63 11.89 7.85
N GLU A 345 2.77 12.38 6.62
CA GLU A 345 1.82 13.33 6.04
C GLU A 345 0.41 12.72 6.00
N ALA A 346 -0.59 13.43 6.54
CA ALA A 346 -1.95 12.92 6.64
C ALA A 346 -2.58 12.56 5.29
N GLY A 347 -2.28 13.32 4.23
CA GLY A 347 -2.78 13.06 2.89
C GLY A 347 -2.22 11.79 2.28
N VAL A 348 -0.91 11.55 2.46
CA VAL A 348 -0.25 10.32 2.01
C VAL A 348 -0.80 9.11 2.74
N ALA A 349 -0.90 9.18 4.07
CA ALA A 349 -1.41 8.08 4.89
C ALA A 349 -2.88 7.77 4.56
N ALA A 350 -3.75 8.79 4.52
CA ALA A 350 -5.16 8.61 4.19
C ALA A 350 -5.32 7.99 2.79
N LEU A 351 -4.63 8.52 1.77
CA LEU A 351 -4.71 7.99 0.41
C LEU A 351 -4.23 6.54 0.32
N ALA A 352 -3.12 6.21 0.97
CA ALA A 352 -2.57 4.85 0.97
C ALA A 352 -3.51 3.85 1.67
N MET A 353 -4.04 4.20 2.85
CA MET A 353 -4.98 3.35 3.58
C MET A 353 -6.28 3.12 2.77
N LEU A 354 -6.79 4.17 2.12
CA LEU A 354 -7.94 4.05 1.24
C LEU A 354 -7.66 3.12 0.06
N ARG A 355 -6.51 3.25 -0.60
CA ARG A 355 -6.13 2.37 -1.71
C ARG A 355 -5.97 0.91 -1.27
N ILE A 356 -5.36 0.67 -0.11
CA ILE A 356 -5.24 -0.68 0.46
C ILE A 356 -6.63 -1.28 0.72
N GLY A 357 -7.58 -0.48 1.23
CA GLY A 357 -8.93 -0.95 1.55
C GLY A 357 -9.90 -1.07 0.37
N LEU A 358 -9.73 -0.24 -0.68
CA LEU A 358 -10.72 -0.09 -1.76
C LEU A 358 -10.27 -0.58 -3.12
N CYS A 359 -8.97 -0.53 -3.41
CA CYS A 359 -8.47 -0.69 -4.78
C CYS A 359 -7.88 -2.08 -5.06
N TYR A 360 -7.93 -3.01 -4.10
CA TYR A 360 -7.37 -4.35 -4.30
C TYR A 360 -8.32 -5.28 -5.04
N LYS A 361 -7.74 -6.18 -5.83
CA LYS A 361 -8.39 -7.37 -6.39
C LYS A 361 -7.64 -8.61 -5.91
N GLY A 362 -8.31 -9.75 -5.85
CA GLY A 362 -7.86 -10.95 -5.15
C GLY A 362 -7.70 -10.70 -3.65
N GLY A 363 -6.49 -10.89 -3.12
CA GLY A 363 -6.16 -10.63 -1.72
C GLY A 363 -5.71 -9.19 -1.45
N VAL A 364 -5.87 -8.72 -0.21
CA VAL A 364 -5.35 -7.40 0.22
C VAL A 364 -3.83 -7.34 0.13
N MET A 365 -3.16 -8.47 0.34
CA MET A 365 -1.73 -8.68 0.14
C MET A 365 -1.50 -9.89 -0.78
N TRP A 366 -0.30 -10.01 -1.32
CA TRP A 366 0.12 -11.12 -2.17
C TRP A 366 1.51 -11.62 -1.75
N LYS A 367 1.62 -12.93 -1.53
CA LYS A 367 2.84 -13.60 -1.11
C LYS A 367 3.62 -14.08 -2.33
N MET A 368 4.87 -13.64 -2.40
CA MET A 368 5.85 -14.18 -3.33
C MET A 368 6.21 -15.62 -2.93
N GLN A 369 6.31 -16.52 -3.90
CA GLN A 369 6.62 -17.96 -3.68
C GLN A 369 8.13 -18.26 -3.75
N ALA A 370 8.96 -17.22 -3.83
CA ALA A 370 10.42 -17.21 -3.73
C ALA A 370 10.86 -15.81 -3.27
N GLY A 371 12.17 -15.53 -3.21
CA GLY A 371 12.66 -14.21 -2.81
C GLY A 371 12.29 -13.12 -3.83
N MET A 372 12.19 -11.86 -3.39
CA MET A 372 11.77 -10.76 -4.25
C MET A 372 12.69 -10.61 -5.48
N GLY A 373 14.00 -10.81 -5.31
CA GLY A 373 14.99 -10.87 -6.38
C GLY A 373 14.61 -11.86 -7.46
N ASP A 374 14.23 -13.09 -7.08
CA ASP A 374 13.93 -14.17 -8.01
C ASP A 374 12.54 -14.01 -8.65
N VAL A 375 11.57 -13.48 -7.90
CA VAL A 375 10.18 -13.33 -8.37
C VAL A 375 9.98 -12.09 -9.24
N ILE A 376 10.77 -11.05 -9.05
CA ILE A 376 10.60 -9.76 -9.74
C ILE A 376 11.78 -9.50 -10.68
N PHE A 377 12.98 -9.44 -10.11
CA PHE A 377 14.15 -8.94 -10.83
C PHE A 377 14.79 -9.98 -11.75
N GLY A 378 14.70 -11.27 -11.41
CA GLY A 378 15.12 -12.38 -12.28
C GLY A 378 14.35 -12.38 -13.62
N PRO A 379 13.00 -12.46 -13.62
CA PRO A 379 12.20 -12.38 -14.84
C PRO A 379 12.46 -11.09 -15.63
N ILE A 380 12.56 -9.93 -14.96
CA ILE A 380 12.84 -8.68 -15.67
C ILE A 380 14.23 -8.72 -16.33
N TYR A 381 15.26 -9.20 -15.62
CA TYR A 381 16.60 -9.37 -16.19
C TYR A 381 16.59 -10.26 -17.42
N GLU A 382 16.00 -11.45 -17.32
CA GLU A 382 15.92 -12.40 -18.44
C GLU A 382 15.23 -11.79 -19.64
N LEU A 383 14.09 -11.11 -19.43
CA LEU A 383 13.33 -10.50 -20.51
C LEU A 383 14.13 -9.38 -21.19
N LEU A 384 14.74 -8.50 -20.40
CA LEU A 384 15.53 -7.39 -20.92
C LEU A 384 16.77 -7.88 -21.66
N LYS A 385 17.45 -8.91 -21.15
CA LYS A 385 18.58 -9.58 -21.81
C LYS A 385 18.14 -10.19 -23.16
N GLN A 386 17.01 -10.91 -23.18
CA GLN A 386 16.44 -11.46 -24.43
C GLN A 386 16.07 -10.36 -25.45
N ARG A 387 15.59 -9.21 -24.98
CA ARG A 387 15.26 -8.06 -25.84
C ARG A 387 16.49 -7.34 -26.41
N GLY A 388 17.67 -7.55 -25.81
CA GLY A 388 18.95 -6.96 -26.25
C GLY A 388 19.42 -5.77 -25.41
N VAL A 389 18.87 -5.56 -24.21
CA VAL A 389 19.42 -4.60 -23.24
C VAL A 389 20.76 -5.11 -22.73
N LYS A 390 21.76 -4.21 -22.71
CA LYS A 390 23.10 -4.52 -22.21
C LYS A 390 23.15 -4.31 -20.70
N PHE A 391 23.84 -5.18 -19.98
CA PHE A 391 24.07 -5.04 -18.55
C PHE A 391 25.57 -4.96 -18.27
N LYS A 392 25.96 -4.01 -17.43
CA LYS A 392 27.33 -3.82 -16.93
C LYS A 392 27.30 -3.84 -15.40
N PHE A 393 27.44 -5.05 -14.86
CA PHE A 393 27.60 -5.29 -13.42
C PHE A 393 28.97 -4.79 -12.94
N PHE A 394 29.11 -4.61 -11.63
CA PHE A 394 30.31 -4.09 -10.99
C PHE A 394 30.71 -2.69 -11.46
N HIS A 395 29.73 -1.82 -11.72
CA HIS A 395 29.95 -0.41 -12.07
C HIS A 395 29.25 0.49 -11.06
N GLN A 396 30.05 1.18 -10.24
CA GLN A 396 29.57 2.12 -9.22
C GLN A 396 29.57 3.53 -9.77
N LEU A 397 28.46 4.25 -9.61
CA LEU A 397 28.39 5.68 -9.88
C LEU A 397 29.22 6.45 -8.84
N THR A 398 30.21 7.20 -9.30
CA THR A 398 31.08 8.01 -8.42
C THR A 398 30.76 9.50 -8.50
N ASN A 399 30.34 9.99 -9.68
CA ASN A 399 30.03 11.41 -9.87
C ASN A 399 28.98 11.65 -10.96
N LEU A 400 28.21 12.73 -10.81
CA LEU A 400 27.32 13.29 -11.82
C LEU A 400 27.61 14.78 -11.96
N SER A 401 28.08 15.19 -13.13
CA SER A 401 28.34 16.60 -13.43
C SER A 401 27.08 17.26 -14.00
N ALA A 402 26.69 18.39 -13.41
CA ALA A 402 25.63 19.22 -13.95
C ALA A 402 26.18 20.11 -15.08
N GLY A 403 25.38 20.32 -16.11
CA GLY A 403 25.66 21.23 -17.21
C GLY A 403 24.39 21.88 -17.74
N GLN A 404 24.52 22.53 -18.88
CA GLN A 404 23.39 23.13 -19.60
C GLN A 404 23.43 22.69 -21.06
N THR A 405 22.25 22.60 -21.69
CA THR A 405 22.14 22.47 -23.14
C THR A 405 22.58 23.75 -23.83
N ASP A 406 22.73 23.73 -25.16
CA ASP A 406 23.00 24.96 -25.94
C ASP A 406 21.91 26.03 -25.77
N GLN A 407 20.71 25.63 -25.32
CA GLN A 407 19.56 26.51 -25.04
C GLN A 407 19.50 26.99 -23.58
N GLY A 408 20.50 26.63 -22.74
CA GLY A 408 20.57 27.01 -21.33
C GLY A 408 19.74 26.16 -20.38
N GLU A 409 19.16 25.05 -20.85
CA GLU A 409 18.35 24.15 -20.01
C GLU A 409 19.25 23.25 -19.15
N PRO A 410 18.92 23.01 -17.86
CA PRO A 410 19.71 22.12 -17.01
C PRO A 410 19.78 20.69 -17.57
N GLN A 411 20.99 20.12 -17.61
CA GLN A 411 21.20 18.72 -18.00
C GLN A 411 22.30 18.05 -17.16
N VAL A 412 22.37 16.72 -17.23
CA VAL A 412 23.56 15.97 -16.80
C VAL A 412 24.56 16.00 -17.95
N SER A 413 25.73 16.60 -17.75
CA SER A 413 26.77 16.71 -18.78
C SER A 413 27.72 15.51 -18.80
N GLU A 414 27.93 14.87 -17.65
CA GLU A 414 28.85 13.74 -17.50
C GLU A 414 28.37 12.78 -16.42
N ILE A 415 28.61 11.49 -16.65
CA ILE A 415 28.35 10.39 -15.71
C ILE A 415 29.68 9.65 -15.53
N GLU A 416 30.21 9.67 -14.32
CA GLU A 416 31.45 8.95 -13.99
C GLU A 416 31.13 7.64 -13.28
N LEU A 417 31.67 6.54 -13.82
CA LEU A 417 31.48 5.19 -13.29
C LEU A 417 32.84 4.57 -12.97
N CYS A 418 32.95 3.99 -11.78
CA CYS A 418 34.09 3.16 -11.39
C CYS A 418 33.77 1.68 -11.65
N GLN A 419 34.59 1.03 -12.47
CA GLN A 419 34.57 -0.43 -12.60
C GLN A 419 35.17 -1.03 -11.32
N GLN A 420 34.37 -1.76 -10.55
CA GLN A 420 34.78 -2.32 -9.26
C GLN A 420 35.72 -3.51 -9.45
N VAL A 421 35.46 -4.39 -10.42
CA VAL A 421 36.32 -5.56 -10.69
C VAL A 421 36.46 -5.83 -12.18
N SER A 422 37.56 -6.49 -12.54
CA SER A 422 37.80 -7.06 -13.86
C SER A 422 37.18 -8.45 -13.95
N LEU A 423 36.47 -8.71 -15.05
CA LEU A 423 35.89 -10.01 -15.34
C LEU A 423 36.88 -10.89 -16.12
N VAL A 424 36.79 -12.20 -15.95
CA VAL A 424 37.53 -13.19 -16.76
C VAL A 424 36.99 -13.23 -18.19
N GLY A 425 35.68 -13.05 -18.35
CA GLY A 425 34.98 -12.98 -19.63
C GLY A 425 34.57 -11.56 -20.03
N GLN A 426 33.88 -11.42 -21.17
CA GLN A 426 33.38 -10.11 -21.63
C GLN A 426 32.18 -9.62 -20.82
N ASP A 427 31.31 -10.55 -20.41
CA ASP A 427 30.08 -10.26 -19.69
C ASP A 427 29.96 -11.17 -18.46
N TYR A 428 29.19 -10.71 -17.47
CA TYR A 428 28.90 -11.44 -16.23
C TYR A 428 27.50 -12.07 -16.34
N ASP A 429 27.39 -13.37 -16.06
CA ASP A 429 26.12 -14.08 -15.97
C ASP A 429 25.72 -14.26 -14.50
N PRO A 430 24.75 -13.48 -14.00
CA PRO A 430 24.57 -13.29 -12.56
C PRO A 430 23.66 -14.31 -11.88
N LEU A 431 22.98 -15.17 -12.64
CA LEU A 431 21.96 -16.07 -12.12
C LEU A 431 22.49 -17.49 -11.95
N ILE A 432 22.01 -18.17 -10.92
CA ILE A 432 22.21 -19.61 -10.67
C ILE A 432 20.87 -20.34 -10.76
N ASP A 433 20.89 -21.62 -11.14
CA ASP A 433 19.68 -22.45 -11.07
C ASP A 433 19.46 -22.96 -9.64
N VAL A 434 18.28 -22.69 -9.08
CA VAL A 434 17.82 -23.32 -7.83
C VAL A 434 16.45 -23.91 -8.07
N LYS A 435 16.39 -25.23 -8.24
CA LYS A 435 15.14 -25.98 -8.48
C LYS A 435 14.43 -25.52 -9.76
N GLN A 436 15.15 -25.39 -10.87
CA GLN A 436 14.60 -24.96 -12.16
C GLN A 436 14.03 -23.53 -12.13
N LEU A 437 14.55 -22.70 -11.20
CA LEU A 437 14.26 -21.27 -11.10
C LEU A 437 15.60 -20.51 -11.20
N PRO A 438 15.74 -19.58 -12.16
CA PRO A 438 16.86 -18.66 -12.20
C PRO A 438 16.83 -17.73 -10.98
N CYS A 439 17.84 -17.81 -10.13
CA CYS A 439 17.91 -17.09 -8.85
C CYS A 439 19.19 -16.26 -8.73
N TRP A 440 19.15 -15.21 -7.92
CA TRP A 440 20.35 -14.41 -7.61
C TRP A 440 21.14 -15.07 -6.46
N PRO A 441 22.47 -15.25 -6.58
CA PRO A 441 23.29 -15.72 -5.48
C PRO A 441 23.47 -14.63 -4.41
N SER A 442 23.67 -15.05 -3.15
CA SER A 442 23.95 -14.14 -2.02
C SER A 442 25.33 -13.47 -2.08
N GLU A 443 26.23 -14.00 -2.89
CA GLU A 443 27.59 -13.51 -3.09
C GLU A 443 27.88 -13.47 -4.61
N PRO A 444 28.88 -12.68 -5.07
CA PRO A 444 29.34 -12.73 -6.44
C PRO A 444 29.74 -14.15 -6.86
N LEU A 445 29.54 -14.49 -8.13
CA LEU A 445 30.12 -15.67 -8.75
C LEU A 445 31.60 -15.40 -9.03
N TYR A 446 32.42 -15.61 -7.99
CA TYR A 446 33.83 -15.27 -7.95
C TYR A 446 34.64 -15.88 -9.10
N GLU A 447 34.23 -17.02 -9.64
CA GLU A 447 34.85 -17.67 -10.79
C GLU A 447 34.78 -16.85 -12.10
N GLN A 448 33.89 -15.85 -12.16
CA GLN A 448 33.78 -14.93 -13.30
C GLN A 448 34.59 -13.64 -13.10
N ILE A 449 35.19 -13.44 -11.93
CA ILE A 449 36.01 -12.27 -11.56
C ILE A 449 37.49 -12.66 -11.64
N SER A 450 38.37 -11.69 -11.93
CA SER A 450 39.83 -11.89 -11.87
C SER A 450 40.22 -12.65 -10.59
N PRO A 451 40.95 -13.78 -10.68
CA PRO A 451 41.22 -14.64 -9.53
C PRO A 451 41.86 -13.91 -8.34
N GLU A 452 42.77 -12.96 -8.61
CA GLU A 452 43.43 -12.17 -7.58
C GLU A 452 42.45 -11.23 -6.87
N GLN A 453 41.62 -10.51 -7.63
CA GLN A 453 40.58 -9.63 -7.05
C GLN A 453 39.54 -10.46 -6.29
N ALA A 454 39.10 -11.58 -6.85
CA ALA A 454 38.15 -12.50 -6.21
C ALA A 454 38.67 -13.02 -4.85
N HIS A 455 39.97 -13.33 -4.77
CA HIS A 455 40.60 -13.73 -3.51
C HIS A 455 40.57 -12.62 -2.47
N LEU A 456 40.96 -11.39 -2.85
CA LEU A 456 40.95 -10.23 -1.95
C LEU A 456 39.52 -9.89 -1.48
N LEU A 457 38.51 -9.98 -2.35
CA LEU A 457 37.13 -9.75 -1.95
C LEU A 457 36.69 -10.72 -0.84
N GLN A 458 37.11 -11.98 -0.91
CA GLN A 458 36.77 -13.00 0.08
C GLN A 458 37.58 -12.84 1.36
N GLU A 459 38.89 -12.60 1.25
CA GLU A 459 39.80 -12.40 2.38
C GLU A 459 39.38 -11.22 3.26
N TYR A 460 39.06 -10.09 2.63
CA TYR A 460 38.67 -8.85 3.31
C TYR A 460 37.14 -8.73 3.52
N GLN A 461 36.37 -9.77 3.16
CA GLN A 461 34.91 -9.81 3.31
C GLN A 461 34.20 -8.58 2.69
N ILE A 462 34.62 -8.21 1.49
CA ILE A 462 34.19 -7.00 0.79
C ILE A 462 32.78 -7.15 0.26
N ASN A 463 31.89 -6.21 0.63
CA ASN A 463 30.55 -6.10 0.06
C ASN A 463 30.52 -5.07 -1.09
N LEU A 464 30.54 -5.55 -2.34
CA LEU A 464 30.50 -4.68 -3.53
C LEU A 464 29.16 -3.97 -3.75
N GLU A 465 28.07 -4.37 -3.09
CA GLU A 465 26.79 -3.65 -3.11
C GLU A 465 26.76 -2.46 -2.12
N SER A 466 27.76 -2.36 -1.23
CA SER A 466 27.90 -1.22 -0.32
C SER A 466 28.64 -0.08 -1.00
N PHE A 467 28.00 1.10 -1.07
CA PHE A 467 28.69 2.32 -1.52
C PHE A 467 29.87 2.68 -0.61
N TRP A 468 29.77 2.34 0.67
CA TRP A 468 30.77 2.60 1.72
C TRP A 468 31.73 1.42 1.93
N SER A 469 31.86 0.55 0.92
CA SER A 469 32.81 -0.54 0.94
C SER A 469 34.25 0.00 0.98
N ASN A 470 35.13 -0.66 1.71
CA ASN A 470 36.57 -0.38 1.74
C ASN A 470 37.34 -1.00 0.56
N TRP A 471 36.62 -1.41 -0.49
CA TRP A 471 37.21 -1.98 -1.69
C TRP A 471 38.19 -1.04 -2.41
N PRO A 472 37.90 0.27 -2.57
CA PRO A 472 38.84 1.16 -3.24
C PRO A 472 40.21 1.21 -2.56
N GLU A 473 40.26 1.18 -1.23
CA GLU A 473 41.50 1.17 -0.45
C GLU A 473 42.27 -0.14 -0.67
N VAL A 474 41.60 -1.29 -0.50
CA VAL A 474 42.22 -2.61 -0.72
C VAL A 474 42.72 -2.75 -2.16
N TYR A 475 41.95 -2.26 -3.14
CA TYR A 475 42.34 -2.27 -4.54
C TYR A 475 43.58 -1.41 -4.78
N GLN A 476 43.63 -0.20 -4.21
CA GLN A 476 44.78 0.69 -4.37
C GLN A 476 46.05 0.08 -3.78
N GLU A 477 45.96 -0.51 -2.59
CA GLU A 477 47.10 -1.15 -1.92
C GLU A 477 47.73 -2.30 -2.73
N HIS A 478 46.93 -3.04 -3.49
CA HIS A 478 47.39 -4.23 -4.23
C HIS A 478 47.67 -3.98 -5.72
N PHE A 479 47.02 -3.00 -6.34
CA PHE A 479 47.06 -2.80 -7.80
C PHE A 479 47.57 -1.42 -8.24
N SER A 480 47.73 -0.45 -7.35
CA SER A 480 48.30 0.85 -7.72
C SER A 480 49.83 0.82 -7.54
N THR A 481 50.54 0.57 -8.65
CA THR A 481 51.99 0.82 -8.75
C THR A 481 52.31 2.27 -9.01
#